data_AF-A0A1A8PNS8-F1
#
_entry.id   AF-A0A1A8PNS8-F1
#
_cell.length_a   1.000
_cell.length_b   1.000
_cell.length_c   1.000
_cell.angle_alpha   90.00
_cell.angle_beta   90.00
_cell.angle_gamma   90.00
#
_symmetry.space_group_name_H-M   'P 1'
#
loop_
_entity.id
_entity.type
_entity.pdbx_description
1 polymer ?
#
loop_
_entity_poly.entity_id
_entity_poly.type
_entity_poly.pdbx_seq_one_letter_code
_entity_poly.pdbx_strand_id
1 'polypeptide(L)'
;WAAATVRKKSKSKKGEKHHNDFRDEGGKCVPGELDVCLEKQLERFEWQLKILKEVLSANGCSERVELLKHHADEEVLTLVLSIFDEVKTETTADLNALHEHKSRSEAEEYRRQEEELQRRHEEEKFHLTEKFQASENILKSRVEELTAELQVYNQLKRRVAESNFKKNLQRNIQEHGSPGEFWESEQESLLFVIEMKTERVQDQSRKLQQMDELVEKNLSLEDQVVHVLQQNEDLKVRIDNCQTLIQQFSKEQQDLKAALERQVAVNQKLSQEKEQLMFKLRHRDSCPTIHLSTMMQEVTPS
;
A
#
# COMPACT_ATOMS: atom_id res chain seq x y z
N TRP A 1 -30.27 30.17 8.97
CA TRP A 1 -31.29 29.11 8.90
C TRP A 1 -30.58 27.81 9.31
N ALA A 2 -30.71 27.33 10.55
CA ALA A 2 -31.76 26.42 11.06
C ALA A 2 -31.97 25.21 10.10
N ALA A 3 -31.85 23.94 10.51
CA ALA A 3 -32.41 23.37 11.72
C ALA A 3 -31.65 22.13 12.22
N ALA A 4 -31.61 22.03 13.55
CA ALA A 4 -31.41 20.80 14.29
C ALA A 4 -32.75 20.06 14.43
N THR A 5 -32.74 18.73 14.44
CA THR A 5 -33.88 17.94 14.92
C THR A 5 -33.41 16.74 15.74
N VAL A 6 -33.62 16.90 17.05
CA VAL A 6 -33.62 15.89 18.10
C VAL A 6 -34.84 14.96 17.92
N ARG A 7 -34.67 13.64 18.09
CA ARG A 7 -35.80 12.72 18.34
C ARG A 7 -35.59 11.85 19.58
N LYS A 8 -36.21 12.36 20.64
CA LYS A 8 -36.88 11.75 21.81
C LYS A 8 -36.78 10.23 22.02
N LYS A 9 -36.22 9.89 23.18
CA LYS A 9 -36.31 8.63 23.93
C LYS A 9 -37.67 8.60 24.66
N SER A 10 -38.53 7.62 24.38
CA SER A 10 -39.76 7.37 25.15
C SER A 10 -39.45 6.41 26.30
N LYS A 11 -39.82 6.83 27.51
CA LYS A 11 -39.61 6.16 28.78
C LYS A 11 -40.96 5.59 29.22
N SER A 12 -41.18 4.30 29.04
CA SER A 12 -42.37 3.63 29.57
C SER A 12 -42.14 3.28 31.03
N LYS A 13 -42.95 3.90 31.89
CA LYS A 13 -43.01 3.73 33.34
C LYS A 13 -44.17 2.77 33.61
N LYS A 14 -43.89 1.55 34.07
CA LYS A 14 -44.92 0.61 34.54
C LYS A 14 -44.67 0.40 36.04
N GLY A 15 -45.65 0.79 36.84
CA GLY A 15 -45.57 0.76 38.29
C GLY A 15 -45.86 -0.61 38.85
N GLU A 16 -45.18 -0.93 39.95
CA GLU A 16 -45.57 -1.97 40.90
C GLU A 16 -45.58 -1.35 42.29
N LYS A 17 -46.72 -1.47 42.95
CA LYS A 17 -46.95 -1.10 44.34
C LYS A 17 -46.58 -2.31 45.19
N HIS A 18 -45.55 -2.21 46.01
CA HIS A 18 -45.34 -3.14 47.12
C HIS A 18 -46.14 -2.67 48.34
N HIS A 19 -47.01 -3.56 48.81
CA HIS A 19 -47.78 -3.43 50.04
C HIS A 19 -46.88 -3.85 51.20
N ASN A 20 -46.44 -2.90 52.02
CA ASN A 20 -45.88 -3.18 53.34
C ASN A 20 -47.02 -3.13 54.34
N ASP A 21 -47.34 -4.25 54.97
CA ASP A 21 -48.13 -4.30 56.20
C ASP A 21 -47.39 -5.23 57.17
N PHE A 22 -46.57 -4.64 58.04
CA PHE A 22 -46.13 -5.29 59.26
C PHE A 22 -46.66 -4.44 60.40
N ARG A 23 -47.78 -4.90 60.97
CA ARG A 23 -48.30 -4.40 62.24
C ARG A 23 -47.33 -4.75 63.35
N ASP A 24 -47.04 -3.72 64.11
CA ASP A 24 -46.43 -3.72 65.42
C ASP A 24 -47.30 -4.51 66.41
N GLU A 25 -46.86 -5.71 66.81
CA GLU A 25 -47.32 -6.35 68.04
C GLU A 25 -46.14 -6.39 69.03
N GLY A 26 -46.23 -5.53 70.04
CA GLY A 26 -45.34 -5.52 71.18
C GLY A 26 -45.47 -6.80 72.01
N GLY A 27 -44.52 -7.71 71.80
CA GLY A 27 -44.23 -8.85 72.68
C GLY A 27 -42.78 -8.77 73.15
N LYS A 28 -42.55 -8.75 74.47
CA LYS A 28 -41.22 -8.78 75.11
C LYS A 28 -40.35 -9.92 74.52
N CYS A 29 -39.28 -9.56 73.82
CA CYS A 29 -38.23 -10.52 73.44
C CYS A 29 -37.28 -10.78 74.62
N VAL A 30 -37.04 -12.06 74.91
CA VAL A 30 -36.03 -12.52 75.86
C VAL A 30 -34.66 -12.51 75.13
N PRO A 31 -33.58 -11.94 75.72
CA PRO A 31 -32.29 -11.79 75.03
C PRO A 31 -31.66 -13.09 74.49
N GLY A 32 -32.00 -14.25 75.06
CA GLY A 32 -31.45 -15.55 74.65
C GLY A 32 -32.04 -16.14 73.35
N GLU A 33 -33.22 -15.70 72.89
CA GLU A 33 -33.81 -16.20 71.64
C GLU A 33 -33.23 -15.50 70.40
N LEU A 34 -32.79 -14.24 70.54
CA LEU A 34 -32.14 -13.47 69.48
C LEU A 34 -30.72 -14.00 69.19
N ASP A 35 -29.99 -14.38 70.24
CA ASP A 35 -28.62 -14.91 70.18
C ASP A 35 -28.58 -16.26 69.46
N VAL A 36 -29.50 -17.16 69.82
CA VAL A 36 -29.69 -18.47 69.15
C VAL A 36 -30.13 -18.33 67.69
N CYS A 37 -30.86 -17.26 67.35
CA CYS A 37 -31.26 -16.99 65.97
C CYS A 37 -30.07 -16.58 65.09
N LEU A 38 -29.21 -15.69 65.62
CA LEU A 38 -27.99 -15.23 64.93
C LEU A 38 -26.94 -16.33 64.79
N GLU A 39 -26.78 -17.18 65.81
CA GLU A 39 -25.84 -18.31 65.79
C GLU A 39 -26.24 -19.35 64.73
N LYS A 40 -27.53 -19.70 64.65
CA LYS A 40 -28.07 -20.56 63.57
C LYS A 40 -27.91 -19.95 62.18
N GLN A 41 -27.94 -18.63 62.09
CA GLN A 41 -27.74 -17.92 60.82
C GLN A 41 -26.26 -17.92 60.42
N LEU A 42 -25.34 -17.78 61.37
CA LEU A 42 -23.90 -17.94 61.16
C LEU A 42 -23.54 -19.36 60.73
N GLU A 43 -24.06 -20.39 61.40
CA GLU A 43 -23.84 -21.80 61.01
C GLU A 43 -24.31 -22.07 59.57
N ARG A 44 -25.43 -21.46 59.16
CA ARG A 44 -25.91 -21.52 57.77
C ARG A 44 -24.91 -20.89 56.82
N PHE A 45 -24.42 -19.67 57.10
CA PHE A 45 -23.44 -19.01 56.23
C PHE A 45 -22.10 -19.77 56.17
N GLU A 46 -21.61 -20.31 57.28
CA GLU A 46 -20.39 -21.12 57.31
C GLU A 46 -20.53 -22.40 56.48
N TRP A 47 -21.68 -23.06 56.56
CA TRP A 47 -21.97 -24.24 55.75
C TRP A 47 -22.13 -23.89 54.27
N GLN A 48 -22.79 -22.77 53.93
CA GLN A 48 -22.88 -22.26 52.56
C GLN A 48 -21.49 -21.97 51.98
N LEU A 49 -20.62 -21.31 52.75
CA LEU A 49 -19.23 -21.03 52.34
C LEU A 49 -18.41 -22.30 52.13
N LYS A 50 -18.61 -23.32 52.97
CA LYS A 50 -17.93 -24.62 52.83
C LYS A 50 -18.29 -25.30 51.52
N ILE A 51 -19.59 -25.38 51.19
CA ILE A 51 -20.06 -25.97 49.93
C ILE A 51 -19.55 -25.17 48.72
N LEU A 52 -19.64 -23.83 48.77
CA LEU A 52 -19.11 -22.97 47.71
C LEU A 52 -17.62 -23.21 47.46
N LYS A 53 -16.82 -23.38 48.52
CA LYS A 53 -15.38 -23.67 48.40
C LYS A 53 -15.11 -25.03 47.76
N GLU A 54 -15.88 -26.05 48.12
CA GLU A 54 -15.77 -27.39 47.51
C GLU A 54 -16.16 -27.36 46.02
N VAL A 55 -17.24 -26.65 45.67
CA VAL A 55 -17.68 -26.45 44.28
C VAL A 55 -16.64 -25.69 43.46
N LEU A 56 -16.02 -24.64 44.00
CA LEU A 56 -14.97 -23.90 43.29
C LEU A 56 -13.68 -24.71 43.11
N SER A 57 -13.43 -25.69 43.99
CA SER A 57 -12.24 -26.55 43.95
C SER A 57 -12.40 -27.80 43.08
N ALA A 58 -13.64 -28.18 42.75
CA ALA A 58 -13.93 -29.35 41.93
C ALA A 58 -13.59 -29.10 40.45
N ASN A 59 -13.04 -30.13 39.80
CA ASN A 59 -12.37 -30.00 38.50
C ASN A 59 -13.35 -30.23 37.33
N GLY A 60 -14.47 -30.92 37.56
CA GLY A 60 -15.45 -31.29 36.53
C GLY A 60 -16.80 -30.56 36.63
N CYS A 61 -17.47 -30.32 35.51
CA CYS A 61 -18.84 -29.77 35.48
C CYS A 61 -19.85 -30.66 36.22
N SER A 62 -19.78 -31.97 36.03
CA SER A 62 -20.72 -32.91 36.64
C SER A 62 -20.56 -33.00 38.16
N GLU A 63 -19.31 -33.03 38.62
CA GLU A 63 -18.95 -33.05 40.05
C GLU A 63 -19.42 -31.78 40.76
N ARG A 64 -19.22 -30.61 40.13
CA ARG A 64 -19.70 -29.32 40.65
C ARG A 64 -21.22 -29.25 40.77
N VAL A 65 -21.94 -29.77 39.78
CA VAL A 65 -23.42 -29.83 39.79
C VAL A 65 -23.94 -30.77 40.88
N GLU A 66 -23.26 -31.88 41.15
CA GLU A 66 -23.65 -32.80 42.22
C GLU A 66 -23.42 -32.22 43.62
N LEU A 67 -22.28 -31.55 43.85
CA LEU A 67 -22.00 -30.88 45.12
C LEU A 67 -22.99 -29.74 45.42
N LEU A 68 -23.46 -29.04 44.38
CA LEU A 68 -24.47 -28.00 44.50
C LEU A 68 -25.83 -28.55 44.95
N LYS A 69 -26.28 -29.73 44.49
CA LYS A 69 -27.59 -30.30 44.86
C LYS A 69 -27.85 -30.43 46.36
N HIS A 70 -26.81 -30.46 47.19
CA HIS A 70 -26.90 -30.57 48.63
C HIS A 70 -27.13 -29.23 49.36
N HIS A 71 -27.09 -28.09 48.66
CA HIS A 71 -27.24 -26.76 49.24
C HIS A 71 -28.71 -26.47 49.62
N ALA A 72 -28.93 -25.82 50.78
CA ALA A 72 -30.26 -25.62 51.36
C ALA A 72 -31.02 -24.40 50.81
N ASP A 73 -30.35 -23.55 50.02
CA ASP A 73 -30.88 -22.31 49.46
C ASP A 73 -31.05 -22.46 47.94
N GLU A 74 -32.31 -22.48 47.50
CA GLU A 74 -32.74 -22.76 46.13
C GLU A 74 -32.46 -21.59 45.17
N GLU A 75 -32.48 -20.34 45.67
CA GLU A 75 -32.18 -19.14 44.88
C GLU A 75 -30.69 -19.07 44.56
N VAL A 76 -29.84 -19.32 45.57
CA VAL A 76 -28.39 -19.38 45.41
C VAL A 76 -28.00 -20.51 44.45
N LEU A 77 -28.67 -21.66 44.53
CA LEU A 77 -28.43 -22.78 43.64
C LEU A 77 -28.74 -22.45 42.18
N THR A 78 -29.91 -21.84 41.95
CA THR A 78 -30.35 -21.45 40.61
C THR A 78 -29.39 -20.43 39.99
N LEU A 79 -28.94 -19.46 40.79
CA LEU A 79 -27.99 -18.44 40.34
C LEU A 79 -26.62 -19.05 39.98
N VAL A 80 -26.07 -19.92 40.82
CA VAL A 80 -24.76 -20.54 40.56
C VAL A 80 -24.80 -21.45 39.33
N LEU A 81 -25.87 -22.23 39.14
CA LEU A 81 -26.05 -23.05 37.94
C LEU A 81 -26.22 -22.18 36.68
N SER A 82 -26.92 -21.05 36.77
CA SER A 82 -27.07 -20.10 35.67
C SER A 82 -25.73 -19.46 35.28
N ILE A 83 -24.97 -18.95 36.25
CA ILE A 83 -23.63 -18.37 36.00
C ILE A 83 -22.70 -19.42 35.39
N PHE A 84 -22.79 -20.67 35.86
CA PHE A 84 -21.98 -21.75 35.32
C PHE A 84 -22.30 -22.07 33.87
N ASP A 85 -23.59 -22.10 33.51
CA ASP A 85 -24.02 -22.31 32.12
C ASP A 85 -23.63 -21.12 31.25
N GLU A 86 -23.77 -19.88 31.75
CA GLU A 86 -23.35 -18.66 31.07
C GLU A 86 -21.83 -18.64 30.79
N VAL A 87 -21.00 -18.92 31.80
CA VAL A 87 -19.54 -19.01 31.63
C VAL A 87 -19.17 -20.15 30.68
N LYS A 88 -19.83 -21.31 30.77
CA LYS A 88 -19.58 -22.46 29.89
C LYS A 88 -19.92 -22.10 28.44
N THR A 89 -21.08 -21.52 28.21
CA THR A 89 -21.55 -21.10 26.88
C THR A 89 -20.62 -20.03 26.29
N GLU A 90 -20.27 -19.00 27.05
CA GLU A 90 -19.32 -17.96 26.65
C GLU A 90 -17.94 -18.55 26.32
N THR A 91 -17.39 -19.39 27.20
CA THR A 91 -16.08 -20.04 26.96
C THR A 91 -16.10 -20.92 25.71
N THR A 92 -17.19 -21.66 25.47
CA THR A 92 -17.34 -22.45 24.24
C THR A 92 -17.50 -21.57 23.00
N ALA A 93 -18.19 -20.45 23.10
CA ALA A 93 -18.35 -19.49 22.02
C ALA A 93 -17.01 -18.84 21.67
N ASP A 94 -16.21 -18.45 22.66
CA ASP A 94 -14.87 -17.87 22.48
C ASP A 94 -13.89 -18.87 21.85
N LEU A 95 -13.88 -20.12 22.32
CA LEU A 95 -13.05 -21.17 21.73
C LEU A 95 -13.45 -21.46 20.28
N ASN A 96 -14.75 -21.50 20.00
CA ASN A 96 -15.25 -21.67 18.62
C ASN A 96 -14.87 -20.48 17.74
N ALA A 97 -15.03 -19.25 18.22
CA ALA A 97 -14.65 -18.05 17.50
C ALA A 97 -13.14 -18.01 17.21
N LEU A 98 -12.31 -18.38 18.18
CA LEU A 98 -10.86 -18.47 18.01
C LEU A 98 -10.48 -19.55 16.98
N HIS A 99 -11.11 -20.73 17.05
CA HIS A 99 -10.88 -21.82 16.10
C HIS A 99 -11.31 -21.42 14.69
N GLU A 100 -12.48 -20.83 14.54
CA GLU A 100 -12.96 -20.31 13.24
C GLU A 100 -12.03 -19.24 12.68
N HIS A 101 -11.60 -18.28 13.52
CA HIS A 101 -10.66 -17.26 13.10
C HIS A 101 -9.33 -17.86 12.63
N LYS A 102 -8.77 -18.80 13.41
CA LYS A 102 -7.52 -19.49 13.05
C LYS A 102 -7.66 -20.28 11.75
N SER A 103 -8.73 -21.05 11.60
CA SER A 103 -9.01 -21.82 10.38
C SER A 103 -9.18 -20.92 9.15
N ARG A 104 -9.88 -19.79 9.30
CA ARG A 104 -10.01 -18.79 8.22
C ARG A 104 -8.67 -18.18 7.84
N SER A 105 -7.86 -17.77 8.82
CA SER A 105 -6.53 -17.20 8.58
C SER A 105 -5.62 -18.18 7.85
N GLU A 106 -5.56 -19.43 8.29
CA GLU A 106 -4.78 -20.50 7.62
C GLU A 106 -5.29 -20.72 6.19
N ALA A 107 -6.61 -20.80 5.98
CA ALA A 107 -7.18 -20.95 4.65
C ALA A 107 -6.86 -19.77 3.72
N GLU A 108 -6.85 -18.53 4.23
CA GLU A 108 -6.46 -17.34 3.47
C GLU A 108 -4.96 -17.31 3.17
N GLU A 109 -4.10 -17.79 4.07
CA GLU A 109 -2.67 -17.94 3.81
C GLU A 109 -2.38 -18.99 2.74
N TYR A 110 -3.01 -20.17 2.82
CA TYR A 110 -2.89 -21.21 1.79
C TYR A 110 -3.38 -20.72 0.44
N ARG A 111 -4.52 -20.02 0.39
CA ARG A 111 -5.04 -19.43 -0.85
C ARG A 111 -4.06 -18.42 -1.45
N ARG A 112 -3.48 -17.54 -0.63
CA ARG A 112 -2.46 -16.58 -1.09
C ARG A 112 -1.21 -17.27 -1.61
N GLN A 113 -0.75 -18.35 -0.96
CA GLN A 113 0.40 -19.13 -1.42
C GLN A 113 0.11 -19.84 -2.75
N GLU A 114 -1.10 -20.37 -2.93
CA GLU A 114 -1.55 -21.00 -4.17
C GLU A 114 -1.61 -19.99 -5.32
N GLU A 115 -2.23 -18.82 -5.10
CA GLU A 115 -2.29 -17.73 -6.07
C GLU A 115 -0.89 -17.24 -6.48
N GLU A 116 0.02 -17.07 -5.52
CA GLU A 116 1.40 -16.66 -5.77
C GLU A 116 2.19 -17.72 -6.55
N LEU A 117 2.00 -19.01 -6.22
CA LEU A 117 2.64 -20.11 -6.93
C LEU A 117 2.10 -20.22 -8.37
N GLN A 118 0.80 -20.04 -8.55
CA GLN A 118 0.18 -20.02 -9.87
C GLN A 118 0.68 -18.84 -10.72
N ARG A 119 0.77 -17.64 -10.13
CA ARG A 119 1.35 -16.45 -10.79
C ARG A 119 2.78 -16.70 -11.24
N ARG A 120 3.64 -17.25 -10.38
CA ARG A 120 5.04 -17.58 -10.75
C ARG A 120 5.11 -18.61 -11.86
N HIS A 121 4.29 -19.65 -11.80
CA HIS A 121 4.24 -20.66 -12.86
C HIS A 121 3.80 -20.05 -14.21
N GLU A 122 2.81 -19.15 -14.20
CA GLU A 122 2.38 -18.43 -15.41
C GLU A 122 3.48 -17.52 -15.97
N GLU A 123 4.21 -16.81 -15.10
CA GLU A 123 5.37 -15.98 -15.48
C GLU A 123 6.52 -16.80 -16.05
N GLU A 124 6.89 -17.92 -15.40
CA GLU A 124 7.93 -18.84 -15.89
C GLU A 124 7.55 -19.43 -17.26
N LYS A 125 6.29 -19.85 -17.42
CA LYS A 125 5.77 -20.36 -18.69
C LYS A 125 5.81 -19.29 -19.78
N PHE A 126 5.44 -18.06 -19.45
CA PHE A 126 5.52 -16.93 -20.37
C PHE A 126 6.97 -16.69 -20.82
N HIS A 127 7.90 -16.55 -19.87
CA HIS A 127 9.31 -16.32 -20.17
C HIS A 127 9.96 -17.46 -20.97
N LEU A 128 9.60 -18.72 -20.67
CA LEU A 128 10.09 -19.86 -21.42
C LEU A 128 9.58 -19.83 -22.87
N THR A 129 8.30 -19.50 -23.06
CA THR A 129 7.69 -19.38 -24.38
C THR A 129 8.32 -18.25 -25.19
N GLU A 130 8.54 -17.09 -24.57
CA GLU A 130 9.19 -15.94 -25.19
C GLU A 130 10.62 -16.27 -25.63
N LYS A 131 11.43 -16.88 -24.76
CA LYS A 131 12.79 -17.33 -25.10
C LYS A 131 12.79 -18.34 -26.23
N PHE A 132 11.87 -19.30 -26.20
CA PHE A 132 11.72 -20.28 -27.27
C PHE A 132 11.39 -19.61 -28.60
N GLN A 133 10.38 -18.74 -28.64
CA GLN A 133 9.99 -18.01 -29.85
C GLN A 133 11.12 -17.12 -30.39
N ALA A 134 11.86 -16.44 -29.50
CA ALA A 134 13.03 -15.67 -29.91
C ALA A 134 14.08 -16.54 -30.58
N SER A 135 14.42 -17.70 -29.98
CA SER A 135 15.38 -18.64 -30.57
C SER A 135 14.89 -19.25 -31.89
N GLU A 136 13.58 -19.55 -31.97
CA GLU A 136 12.94 -20.08 -33.17
C GLU A 136 13.00 -19.06 -34.31
N ASN A 137 12.72 -17.79 -34.02
CA ASN A 137 12.78 -16.71 -35.01
C ASN A 137 14.21 -16.49 -35.52
N ILE A 138 15.21 -16.48 -34.64
CA ILE A 138 16.62 -16.40 -35.04
C ILE A 138 16.98 -17.56 -35.99
N LEU A 139 16.54 -18.77 -35.66
CA LEU A 139 16.83 -19.94 -36.48
C LEU A 139 16.11 -19.88 -37.84
N LYS A 140 14.84 -19.44 -37.87
CA LYS A 140 14.07 -19.22 -39.10
C LYS A 140 14.77 -18.21 -40.01
N SER A 141 15.17 -17.06 -39.49
CA SER A 141 15.90 -16.04 -40.26
C SER A 141 17.22 -16.60 -40.81
N ARG A 142 17.95 -17.41 -40.04
CA ARG A 142 19.20 -18.03 -40.52
C ARG A 142 18.95 -19.06 -41.62
N VAL A 143 17.86 -19.83 -41.53
CA VAL A 143 17.47 -20.77 -42.58
C VAL A 143 17.08 -20.03 -43.86
N GLU A 144 16.34 -18.93 -43.76
CA GLU A 144 15.98 -18.09 -44.91
C GLU A 144 17.21 -17.49 -45.59
N GLU A 145 18.14 -16.94 -44.81
CA GLU A 145 19.42 -16.40 -45.31
C GLU A 145 20.22 -17.46 -46.07
N LEU A 146 20.44 -18.64 -45.46
CA LEU A 146 21.16 -19.74 -46.10
C LEU A 146 20.44 -20.26 -47.36
N THR A 147 19.10 -20.26 -47.36
CA THR A 147 18.31 -20.65 -48.53
C THR A 147 18.49 -19.65 -49.68
N ALA A 148 18.53 -18.35 -49.38
CA ALA A 148 18.79 -17.31 -50.35
C ALA A 148 20.21 -17.41 -50.93
N GLU A 149 21.22 -17.59 -50.08
CA GLU A 149 22.62 -17.83 -50.51
C GLU A 149 22.71 -19.05 -51.45
N LEU A 150 22.06 -20.15 -51.08
CA LEU A 150 22.04 -21.37 -51.89
C LEU A 150 21.35 -21.15 -53.25
N GLN A 151 20.29 -20.35 -53.29
CA GLN A 151 19.62 -19.97 -54.53
C GLN A 151 20.53 -19.14 -55.44
N VAL A 152 21.24 -18.14 -54.88
CA VAL A 152 22.20 -17.31 -55.62
C VAL A 152 23.33 -18.17 -56.20
N TYR A 153 23.90 -19.06 -55.39
CA TYR A 153 24.94 -19.99 -55.82
C TYR A 153 24.46 -20.89 -56.97
N ASN A 154 23.26 -21.45 -56.86
CA ASN A 154 22.69 -22.29 -57.91
C ASN A 154 22.41 -21.53 -59.21
N GLN A 155 21.94 -20.27 -59.12
CA GLN A 155 21.76 -19.42 -60.30
C GLN A 155 23.10 -19.07 -60.96
N LEU A 156 24.14 -18.79 -60.17
CA LEU A 156 25.48 -18.53 -60.68
C LEU A 156 26.03 -19.76 -61.42
N LYS A 157 25.94 -20.93 -60.80
CA LYS A 157 26.33 -22.21 -61.40
C LYS A 157 25.62 -22.47 -62.73
N ARG A 158 24.31 -22.19 -62.79
CA ARG A 158 23.52 -22.33 -64.03
C ARG A 158 23.97 -21.35 -65.11
N ARG A 159 24.15 -20.06 -64.77
CA ARG A 159 24.63 -19.03 -65.72
C ARG A 159 26.00 -19.36 -66.29
N VAL A 160 26.91 -19.89 -65.47
CA VAL A 160 28.23 -20.37 -65.94
C VAL A 160 28.08 -21.53 -66.92
N ALA A 161 27.19 -22.50 -66.64
CA ALA A 161 26.95 -23.64 -67.52
C ALA A 161 26.25 -23.26 -68.84
N GLU A 162 25.32 -22.31 -68.79
CA GLU A 162 24.55 -21.81 -69.94
C GLU A 162 25.28 -20.71 -70.73
N SER A 163 26.42 -20.23 -70.23
CA SER A 163 27.20 -19.18 -70.88
C SER A 163 27.59 -19.61 -72.30
N ASN A 164 26.96 -18.95 -73.27
CA ASN A 164 27.28 -19.12 -74.68
C ASN A 164 28.65 -18.55 -75.03
N PHE A 165 29.31 -17.83 -74.12
CA PHE A 165 30.63 -17.25 -74.35
C PHE A 165 31.66 -18.32 -74.70
N LYS A 166 31.69 -19.44 -73.95
CA LYS A 166 32.61 -20.55 -74.23
C LYS A 166 32.31 -21.23 -75.59
N LYS A 167 31.02 -21.41 -75.92
CA LYS A 167 30.58 -21.96 -77.22
C LYS A 167 30.83 -20.99 -78.38
N ASN A 168 30.65 -19.69 -78.18
CA ASN A 168 30.83 -18.65 -79.18
C ASN A 168 32.31 -18.40 -79.44
N LEU A 169 33.16 -18.41 -78.41
CA LEU A 169 34.61 -18.36 -78.53
C LEU A 169 35.09 -19.56 -79.36
N GLN A 170 34.64 -20.76 -79.02
CA GLN A 170 35.00 -21.98 -79.74
C GLN A 170 34.48 -22.01 -81.19
N ARG A 171 33.26 -21.52 -81.44
CA ARG A 171 32.68 -21.38 -82.78
C ARG A 171 33.42 -20.33 -83.61
N ASN A 172 33.76 -19.18 -83.04
CA ASN A 172 34.47 -18.11 -83.72
C ASN A 172 35.89 -18.55 -84.13
N ILE A 173 36.61 -19.25 -83.25
CA ILE A 173 37.89 -19.90 -83.54
C ILE A 173 37.75 -20.94 -84.68
N GLN A 174 36.63 -21.67 -84.74
CA GLN A 174 36.36 -22.62 -85.82
C GLN A 174 35.97 -21.96 -87.16
N GLU A 175 35.20 -20.86 -87.14
CA GLU A 175 34.65 -20.20 -88.33
C GLU A 175 35.64 -19.24 -89.00
N HIS A 176 36.48 -18.56 -88.20
CA HIS A 176 37.40 -17.53 -88.70
C HIS A 176 38.87 -17.90 -88.54
N GLY A 177 39.15 -19.12 -88.03
CA GLY A 177 40.46 -19.50 -87.54
C GLY A 177 40.74 -18.85 -86.19
N SER A 178 41.75 -19.36 -85.46
CA SER A 178 42.24 -18.65 -84.29
C SER A 178 42.62 -17.23 -84.73
N PRO A 179 42.15 -16.17 -84.06
CA PRO A 179 42.64 -14.81 -84.26
C PRO A 179 44.17 -14.69 -84.13
N GLY A 180 44.83 -15.73 -83.63
CA GLY A 180 46.22 -15.77 -83.20
C GLY A 180 46.26 -15.65 -81.68
N GLU A 181 47.23 -16.30 -81.05
CA GLU A 181 47.42 -16.36 -79.59
C GLU A 181 47.35 -14.98 -78.92
N PHE A 182 47.76 -13.92 -79.64
CA PHE A 182 47.71 -12.54 -79.18
C PHE A 182 46.29 -12.06 -78.80
N TRP A 183 45.29 -12.26 -79.66
CA TRP A 183 43.94 -11.74 -79.41
C TRP A 183 43.14 -12.59 -78.42
N GLU A 184 43.41 -13.90 -78.39
CA GLU A 184 42.87 -14.79 -77.35
C GLU A 184 43.40 -14.36 -75.97
N SER A 185 44.69 -14.08 -75.87
CA SER A 185 45.31 -13.55 -74.65
C SER A 185 44.75 -12.18 -74.25
N GLU A 186 44.54 -11.27 -75.21
CA GLU A 186 43.95 -9.95 -74.93
C GLU A 186 42.50 -10.08 -74.43
N GLN A 187 41.71 -10.98 -75.01
CA GLN A 187 40.33 -11.21 -74.59
C GLN A 187 40.24 -11.84 -73.19
N GLU A 188 41.15 -12.75 -72.86
CA GLU A 188 41.28 -13.29 -71.49
C GLU A 188 41.73 -12.21 -70.49
N SER A 189 42.66 -11.33 -70.88
CA SER A 189 43.10 -10.19 -70.08
C SER A 189 41.94 -9.23 -69.79
N LEU A 190 41.12 -8.90 -70.79
CA LEU A 190 39.95 -8.06 -70.61
C LEU A 190 38.89 -8.69 -69.70
N LEU A 191 38.68 -10.01 -69.80
CA LEU A 191 37.78 -10.74 -68.90
C LEU A 191 38.24 -10.59 -67.45
N PHE A 192 39.53 -10.79 -67.19
CA PHE A 192 40.11 -10.64 -65.86
C PHE A 192 39.91 -9.21 -65.30
N VAL A 193 40.10 -8.18 -66.14
CA VAL A 193 39.87 -6.78 -65.73
C VAL A 193 38.40 -6.52 -65.41
N ILE A 194 37.47 -7.05 -66.20
CA ILE A 194 36.02 -6.90 -65.97
C ILE A 194 35.61 -7.57 -64.65
N GLU A 195 36.09 -8.79 -64.39
CA GLU A 195 35.83 -9.49 -63.14
C GLU A 195 36.39 -8.71 -61.94
N MET A 196 37.65 -8.24 -62.03
CA MET A 196 38.25 -7.40 -61.00
C MET A 196 37.46 -6.11 -60.73
N LYS A 197 36.95 -5.45 -61.78
CA LYS A 197 36.15 -4.23 -61.63
C LYS A 197 34.79 -4.53 -61.01
N THR A 198 34.20 -5.67 -61.36
CA THR A 198 32.91 -6.10 -60.81
C THR A 198 33.02 -6.40 -59.31
N GLU A 199 34.07 -7.10 -58.88
CA GLU A 199 34.32 -7.37 -57.46
C GLU A 199 34.49 -6.07 -56.66
N ARG A 200 35.25 -5.10 -57.19
CA ARG A 200 35.42 -3.78 -56.55
C ARG A 200 34.10 -3.03 -56.38
N VAL A 201 33.20 -3.12 -57.37
CA VAL A 201 31.87 -2.49 -57.26
C VAL A 201 31.05 -3.18 -56.18
N GLN A 202 31.09 -4.51 -56.08
CA GLN A 202 30.39 -5.25 -55.02
C GLN A 202 30.93 -4.92 -53.62
N ASP A 203 32.25 -4.79 -53.45
CA ASP A 203 32.87 -4.31 -52.21
C ASP A 203 32.37 -2.91 -51.82
N GLN A 204 32.27 -2.00 -52.79
CA GLN A 204 31.75 -0.65 -52.56
C GLN A 204 30.28 -0.68 -52.16
N SER A 205 29.45 -1.50 -52.81
CA SER A 205 28.04 -1.68 -52.43
C SER A 205 27.88 -2.20 -51.00
N ARG A 206 28.71 -3.16 -50.57
CA ARG A 206 28.70 -3.64 -49.17
C ARG A 206 29.05 -2.54 -48.17
N LYS A 207 30.03 -1.68 -48.50
CA LYS A 207 30.38 -0.53 -47.65
C LYS A 207 29.27 0.51 -47.58
N LEU A 208 28.56 0.75 -48.69
CA LEU A 208 27.41 1.66 -48.70
C LEU A 208 26.30 1.15 -47.78
N GLN A 209 25.98 -0.15 -47.85
CA GLN A 209 24.98 -0.74 -46.96
C GLN A 209 25.35 -0.60 -45.47
N GLN A 210 26.62 -0.84 -45.12
CA GLN A 210 27.10 -0.63 -43.75
C GLN A 210 27.00 0.84 -43.31
N MET A 211 27.21 1.77 -44.24
CA MET A 211 27.06 3.20 -43.97
C MET A 211 25.59 3.56 -43.76
N ASP A 212 24.65 3.01 -44.54
CA ASP A 212 23.21 3.21 -44.37
C ASP A 212 22.75 2.72 -42.99
N GLU A 213 23.20 1.54 -42.55
CA GLU A 213 22.92 1.01 -41.20
C GLU A 213 23.46 1.93 -40.09
N LEU A 214 24.63 2.55 -40.29
CA LEU A 214 25.18 3.51 -39.33
C LEU A 214 24.38 4.81 -39.30
N VAL A 215 23.87 5.27 -40.44
CA VAL A 215 22.99 6.44 -40.52
C VAL A 215 21.69 6.18 -39.76
N GLU A 216 21.05 5.03 -39.94
CA GLU A 216 19.84 4.66 -39.19
C GLU A 216 20.08 4.62 -37.68
N LYS A 217 21.20 4.03 -37.24
CA LYS A 217 21.59 4.03 -35.82
C LYS A 217 21.81 5.44 -35.30
N ASN A 218 22.44 6.31 -36.08
CA ASN A 218 22.68 7.69 -35.69
C ASN A 218 21.35 8.45 -35.51
N LEU A 219 20.41 8.31 -36.45
CA LEU A 219 19.08 8.90 -36.33
C LEU A 219 18.35 8.43 -35.05
N SER A 220 18.41 7.13 -34.73
CA SER A 220 17.83 6.61 -33.49
C SER A 220 18.48 7.20 -32.23
N LEU A 221 19.80 7.42 -32.25
CA LEU A 221 20.51 8.05 -31.14
C LEU A 221 20.16 9.54 -31.03
N GLU A 222 20.00 10.24 -32.15
CA GLU A 222 19.54 11.64 -32.17
C GLU A 222 18.15 11.76 -31.53
N ASP A 223 17.21 10.87 -31.87
CA ASP A 223 15.88 10.82 -31.24
C ASP A 223 15.95 10.58 -29.72
N GLN A 224 16.83 9.66 -29.28
CA GLN A 224 17.05 9.40 -27.85
C GLN A 224 17.62 10.63 -27.13
N VAL A 225 18.57 11.34 -27.75
CA VAL A 225 19.15 12.57 -27.19
C VAL A 225 18.06 13.63 -27.04
N VAL A 226 17.21 13.83 -28.05
CA VAL A 226 16.08 14.77 -27.97
C VAL A 226 15.14 14.39 -26.83
N HIS A 227 14.80 13.11 -26.68
CA HIS A 227 13.95 12.65 -25.58
C HIS A 227 14.55 12.94 -24.20
N VAL A 228 15.85 12.64 -24.01
CA VAL A 228 16.55 12.90 -22.74
C VAL A 228 16.63 14.40 -22.46
N LEU A 229 16.88 15.24 -23.48
CA LEU A 229 16.87 16.69 -23.32
C LEU A 229 15.49 17.21 -22.87
N GLN A 230 14.42 16.67 -23.45
CA GLN A 230 13.06 17.03 -23.07
C GLN A 230 12.75 16.63 -21.61
N GLN A 231 13.16 15.43 -21.18
CA GLN A 231 13.03 15.01 -19.79
C GLN A 231 13.84 15.90 -18.84
N ASN A 232 15.04 16.31 -19.24
CA ASN A 232 15.87 17.21 -18.45
C ASN A 232 15.20 18.57 -18.25
N GLU A 233 14.57 19.09 -19.30
CA GLU A 233 13.85 20.36 -19.23
C GLU A 233 12.60 20.27 -18.32
N ASP A 234 11.83 19.18 -18.39
CA ASP A 234 10.73 18.93 -17.45
C ASP A 234 11.21 18.91 -15.99
N LEU A 235 12.34 18.23 -15.72
CA LEU A 235 12.94 18.20 -14.40
C LEU A 235 13.39 19.59 -13.93
N LYS A 236 13.97 20.42 -14.80
CA LYS A 236 14.31 21.82 -14.46
C LYS A 236 13.09 22.62 -14.07
N VAL A 237 12.02 22.56 -14.87
CA VAL A 237 10.76 23.24 -14.55
C VAL A 237 10.21 22.80 -13.19
N ARG A 238 10.29 21.49 -12.88
CA ARG A 238 9.89 20.96 -11.56
C ARG A 238 10.76 21.49 -10.43
N ILE A 239 12.08 21.58 -10.64
CA ILE A 239 13.02 22.15 -9.66
C ILE A 239 12.69 23.61 -9.40
N ASP A 240 12.46 24.41 -10.44
CA ASP A 240 12.15 25.84 -10.32
C ASP A 240 10.83 26.07 -9.55
N ASN A 241 9.83 25.21 -9.80
CA ASN A 241 8.57 25.22 -9.03
C ASN A 241 8.81 24.90 -7.54
N CYS A 242 9.61 23.87 -7.24
CA CYS A 242 9.97 23.54 -5.87
C CYS A 242 10.76 24.67 -5.19
N GLN A 243 11.69 25.31 -5.89
CA GLN A 243 12.45 26.45 -5.37
C GLN A 243 11.52 27.62 -5.04
N THR A 244 10.54 27.90 -5.91
CA THR A 244 9.53 28.94 -5.66
C THR A 244 8.73 28.66 -4.38
N LEU A 245 8.28 27.41 -4.19
CA LEU A 245 7.60 26.99 -2.96
C LEU A 245 8.47 27.13 -1.72
N ILE A 246 9.75 26.74 -1.80
CA ILE A 246 10.71 26.90 -0.69
C ILE A 246 10.87 28.38 -0.32
N GLN A 247 10.97 29.27 -1.30
CA GLN A 247 11.05 30.72 -1.07
C GLN A 247 9.77 31.26 -0.40
N GLN A 248 8.59 30.81 -0.84
CA GLN A 248 7.31 31.18 -0.24
C GLN A 248 7.22 30.74 1.23
N PHE A 249 7.51 29.47 1.53
CA PHE A 249 7.50 28.96 2.90
C PHE A 249 8.54 29.67 3.78
N SER A 250 9.72 29.98 3.25
CA SER A 250 10.74 30.72 3.99
C SER A 250 10.26 32.12 4.36
N LYS A 251 9.54 32.79 3.45
CA LYS A 251 8.93 34.10 3.71
C LYS A 251 7.83 34.00 4.77
N GLU A 252 6.92 33.04 4.65
CA GLU A 252 5.86 32.81 5.65
C GLU A 252 6.44 32.52 7.04
N GLN A 253 7.51 31.72 7.12
CA GLN A 253 8.22 31.44 8.36
C GLN A 253 8.81 32.72 8.98
N GLN A 254 9.41 33.59 8.17
CA GLN A 254 9.95 34.86 8.62
C GLN A 254 8.84 35.80 9.12
N ASP A 255 7.71 35.89 8.39
CA ASP A 255 6.56 36.72 8.76
C ASP A 255 5.92 36.26 10.07
N LEU A 256 5.77 34.94 10.26
CA LEU A 256 5.27 34.34 11.50
C LEU A 256 6.22 34.61 12.68
N LYS A 257 7.53 34.50 12.47
CA LYS A 257 8.52 34.81 13.51
C LYS A 257 8.44 36.27 13.94
N ALA A 258 8.34 37.20 12.97
CA ALA A 258 8.17 38.62 13.27
C ALA A 258 6.84 38.91 14.00
N ALA A 259 5.76 38.20 13.66
CA ALA A 259 4.48 38.30 14.37
C ALA A 259 4.58 37.80 15.81
N LEU A 260 5.27 36.68 16.03
CA LEU A 260 5.53 36.14 17.36
C LEU A 260 6.34 37.13 18.21
N GLU A 261 7.41 37.70 17.68
CA GLU A 261 8.24 38.70 18.37
C GLU A 261 7.42 39.93 18.77
N ARG A 262 6.54 40.43 17.88
CA ARG A 262 5.60 41.50 18.20
C ARG A 262 4.64 41.13 19.33
N GLN A 263 4.07 39.93 19.31
CA GLN A 263 3.16 39.46 20.35
C GLN A 263 3.87 39.33 21.71
N VAL A 264 5.10 38.83 21.72
CA VAL A 264 5.94 38.76 22.93
C VAL A 264 6.17 40.15 23.51
N ALA A 265 6.50 41.14 22.68
CA ALA A 265 6.70 42.52 23.13
C ALA A 265 5.44 43.13 23.75
N VAL A 266 4.27 42.93 23.12
CA VAL A 266 2.97 43.37 23.68
C VAL A 266 2.67 42.68 25.00
N ASN A 267 2.88 41.36 25.10
CA ASN A 267 2.68 40.62 26.34
C ASN A 267 3.59 41.09 27.48
N GLN A 268 4.85 41.42 27.17
CA GLN A 268 5.77 42.00 28.16
C GLN A 268 5.27 43.35 28.66
N LYS A 269 4.82 44.24 27.75
CA LYS A 269 4.25 45.54 28.11
C LYS A 269 3.00 45.39 29.00
N LEU A 270 2.06 44.54 28.61
CA LEU A 270 0.86 44.27 29.41
C LEU A 270 1.19 43.66 30.77
N SER A 271 2.23 42.83 30.86
CA SER A 271 2.71 42.26 32.12
C SER A 271 3.27 43.35 33.05
N GLN A 272 4.04 44.29 32.51
CA GLN A 272 4.54 45.46 33.25
C GLN A 272 3.39 46.36 33.71
N GLU A 273 2.42 46.67 32.84
CA GLU A 273 1.23 47.46 33.18
C GLU A 273 0.41 46.77 34.27
N LYS A 274 0.21 45.45 34.17
CA LYS A 274 -0.45 44.63 35.19
C LYS A 274 0.28 44.74 36.54
N GLU A 275 1.60 44.62 36.55
CA GLU A 275 2.40 44.74 37.77
C GLU A 275 2.27 46.14 38.39
N GLN A 276 2.34 47.20 37.57
CA GLN A 276 2.13 48.58 38.02
C GLN A 276 0.73 48.79 38.62
N LEU A 277 -0.32 48.25 37.99
CA LEU A 277 -1.68 48.32 38.51
C LEU A 277 -1.84 47.54 39.82
N MET A 278 -1.25 46.34 39.90
CA MET A 278 -1.23 45.56 41.14
C MET A 278 -0.49 46.28 42.26
N PHE A 279 0.62 46.96 41.95
CA PHE A 279 1.32 47.82 42.89
C PHE A 279 0.40 48.95 43.39
N LYS A 280 -0.22 49.71 42.48
CA LYS A 280 -1.18 50.78 42.84
C LYS A 280 -2.33 50.27 43.71
N LEU A 281 -2.87 49.09 43.42
CA LEU A 281 -3.96 48.49 44.20
C LEU A 281 -3.52 48.15 45.63
N ARG A 282 -2.33 47.56 45.80
CA ARG A 282 -1.79 47.21 47.13
C ARG A 282 -1.40 48.42 47.97
N HIS A 283 -1.09 49.55 47.33
CA HIS A 283 -0.66 50.78 47.99
C HIS A 283 -1.74 51.87 47.95
N ARG A 284 -3.00 51.53 47.64
CA ARG A 284 -4.14 52.45 47.53
C ARG A 284 -4.50 53.14 48.85
N ASP A 285 -4.04 52.61 49.98
CA ASP A 285 -4.33 53.16 51.32
C ASP A 285 -3.23 54.12 51.83
N SER A 286 -2.51 54.82 50.94
CA SER A 286 -1.51 55.83 51.31
C SER A 286 -1.67 57.16 50.53
N CYS A 287 -2.76 57.88 50.84
CA CYS A 287 -3.04 59.35 50.68
C CYS A 287 -3.41 59.96 49.30
N PRO A 288 -4.13 61.12 49.24
CA PRO A 288 -5.58 61.28 49.42
C PRO A 288 -6.32 61.77 48.14
N THR A 289 -7.65 61.60 48.14
CA THR A 289 -8.71 62.28 47.36
C THR A 289 -8.36 62.81 45.96
N ILE A 290 -8.85 62.13 44.91
CA ILE A 290 -9.14 62.78 43.63
C ILE A 290 -10.64 62.74 43.38
N HIS A 291 -11.16 63.96 43.30
CA HIS A 291 -12.50 64.42 43.02
C HIS A 291 -13.07 63.76 41.75
N LEU A 292 -14.26 63.16 41.86
CA LEU A 292 -15.05 62.71 40.72
C LEU A 292 -15.56 63.97 39.99
N SER A 293 -15.09 64.22 38.77
CA SER A 293 -15.70 65.20 37.87
C SER A 293 -16.51 64.50 36.80
N THR A 294 -17.82 64.55 37.01
CA THR A 294 -18.87 64.50 35.99
C THR A 294 -18.52 65.41 34.81
N MET A 295 -18.51 64.88 33.59
CA MET A 295 -19.07 65.53 32.41
C MET A 295 -19.58 64.46 31.44
N MET A 296 -20.89 64.33 31.38
CA MET A 296 -21.57 63.77 30.23
C MET A 296 -21.45 64.76 29.08
N GLN A 297 -21.07 64.26 27.90
CA GLN A 297 -21.49 64.89 26.64
C GLN A 297 -21.64 63.80 25.58
N GLU A 298 -22.90 63.50 25.25
CA GLU A 298 -23.30 62.85 24.00
C GLU A 298 -22.83 63.69 22.80
N VAL A 299 -22.33 63.06 21.73
CA VAL A 299 -22.80 63.28 20.35
C VAL A 299 -22.55 62.00 19.53
N THR A 300 -23.55 61.72 18.68
CA THR A 300 -23.94 60.61 17.80
C THR A 300 -22.99 60.20 16.65
N PRO A 301 -23.35 59.14 15.87
CA PRO A 301 -22.43 58.39 15.00
C PRO A 301 -22.40 58.89 13.54
N SER A 302 -21.34 58.50 12.82
CA SER A 302 -21.29 58.18 11.39
C SER A 302 -20.08 57.30 11.11
#